data_AF-A0A5J6PER8-F1
#
_entry.id   AF-A0A5J6PER8-F1
#
_cell.length_a   1.000
_cell.length_b   1.000
_cell.length_c   1.000
_cell.angle_alpha   90.00
_cell.angle_beta   90.00
_cell.angle_gamma   90.00
#
_symmetry.space_group_name_H-M   'P 1'
#
loop_
_entity.id
_entity.type
_entity.pdbx_description
1 polymer ?
#
loop_
_entity_poly.entity_id
_entity_poly.type
_entity_poly.pdbx_seq_one_letter_code
_entity_poly.pdbx_strand_id
1 'polypeptide(L)'
;MASGPVAANPDVTAREYKLLLNPALFTYTTESSQVNSYFSAFTNAVEAKIARDVSGSLSLDKVRTVKFYDTAGSCLLNNSGYIFRDRIEGGQSEVTLKFRSADPYIADFEDLSASSNQADTKLEADIGAKADNAFVIVYGHSTTSPNTRTINNFEDINVHFPGFYTNYGIADSTALALVGNLAIHERVYDGGMIDLGSIDAEVSLTLWYSSTPTPSQKPVVVEVSFKYEDSAADYTKAVVNRAKQSFDAMQTLSSWNSTSSVTKTQFVYSYNPAFCN
;
A
#
# COMPACT_ATOMS: atom_id res chain seq x y z
N MET A 1 2.26 -36.74 -10.82
CA MET A 1 3.61 -36.28 -10.47
C MET A 1 3.52 -35.73 -9.07
N ALA A 2 4.27 -36.27 -8.10
CA ALA A 2 4.26 -35.76 -6.73
C ALA A 2 5.02 -34.43 -6.74
N SER A 3 4.34 -33.32 -6.40
CA SER A 3 4.99 -32.04 -6.14
C SER A 3 5.93 -32.23 -4.97
N GLY A 4 7.22 -31.95 -5.16
CA GLY A 4 8.17 -31.87 -4.05
C GLY A 4 7.70 -30.85 -3.00
N PRO A 5 8.21 -30.91 -1.77
CA PRO A 5 7.88 -29.93 -0.75
C PRO A 5 8.22 -28.53 -1.28
N VAL A 6 7.23 -27.62 -1.26
CA VAL A 6 7.43 -26.20 -1.53
C VAL A 6 8.28 -25.65 -0.38
N ALA A 7 9.44 -25.07 -0.69
CA ALA A 7 10.30 -24.41 0.28
C ALA A 7 10.19 -22.89 0.07
N ALA A 8 9.72 -22.17 1.08
CA ALA A 8 9.77 -20.71 1.07
C ALA A 8 11.21 -20.24 1.30
N ASN A 9 11.64 -19.31 0.48
CA ASN A 9 12.90 -18.58 0.63
C ASN A 9 12.57 -17.12 0.34
N PRO A 10 12.00 -16.39 1.33
CA PRO A 10 11.35 -15.13 1.08
C PRO A 10 12.38 -14.08 0.64
N ASP A 11 12.42 -13.83 -0.65
CA ASP A 11 13.17 -12.72 -1.24
C ASP A 11 12.30 -11.46 -1.10
N VAL A 12 12.46 -10.79 0.04
CA VAL A 12 11.78 -9.50 0.29
C VAL A 12 12.46 -8.43 -0.58
N THR A 13 12.02 -8.35 -1.83
CA THR A 13 12.63 -7.53 -2.89
C THR A 13 12.30 -6.04 -2.79
N ALA A 14 11.33 -5.67 -1.95
CA ALA A 14 11.01 -4.28 -1.67
C ALA A 14 10.77 -4.02 -0.18
N ARG A 15 11.15 -2.82 0.27
CA ARG A 15 10.89 -2.34 1.64
C ARG A 15 10.31 -0.93 1.57
N GLU A 16 9.09 -0.78 2.06
CA GLU A 16 8.35 0.49 2.04
C GLU A 16 8.06 0.96 3.47
N TYR A 17 8.50 2.16 3.82
CA TYR A 17 8.34 2.78 5.13
C TYR A 17 7.22 3.81 5.06
N LYS A 18 6.25 3.73 5.97
CA LYS A 18 4.98 4.46 5.90
C LYS A 18 4.67 5.17 7.20
N LEU A 19 4.25 6.44 7.11
CA LEU A 19 3.62 7.14 8.22
C LEU A 19 2.33 7.81 7.76
N LEU A 20 1.36 7.82 8.67
CA LEU A 20 0.12 8.55 8.48
C LEU A 20 0.31 10.00 8.93
N LEU A 21 -0.03 10.93 8.06
CA LEU A 21 -0.02 12.36 8.34
C LEU A 21 -1.41 12.82 8.78
N ASN A 22 -1.47 13.94 9.48
CA ASN A 22 -2.71 14.54 9.94
C ASN A 22 -3.53 15.07 8.75
N PRO A 23 -4.68 14.44 8.40
CA PRO A 23 -5.48 14.87 7.25
C PRO A 23 -6.04 16.29 7.41
N ALA A 24 -6.13 16.80 8.64
CA ALA A 24 -6.65 18.14 8.92
C ALA A 24 -5.76 19.28 8.38
N LEU A 25 -4.50 19.00 8.06
CA LEU A 25 -3.54 19.94 7.46
C LEU A 25 -3.78 20.14 5.96
N PHE A 26 -4.53 19.24 5.33
CA PHE A 26 -4.72 19.20 3.89
C PHE A 26 -6.16 19.55 3.51
N THR A 27 -6.32 20.19 2.36
CA THR A 27 -7.59 20.31 1.64
C THR A 27 -7.30 20.10 0.16
N TYR A 28 -8.31 19.81 -0.65
CA TYR A 28 -8.12 19.68 -2.09
C TYR A 28 -7.54 20.93 -2.76
N THR A 29 -7.80 22.12 -2.23
CA THR A 29 -7.21 23.36 -2.76
C THR A 29 -5.77 23.55 -2.32
N THR A 30 -5.40 23.09 -1.11
CA THR A 30 -4.09 23.34 -0.51
C THR A 30 -3.12 22.16 -0.62
N GLU A 31 -3.58 20.98 -1.04
CA GLU A 31 -2.80 19.74 -1.02
C GLU A 31 -1.42 19.89 -1.67
N SER A 32 -1.31 20.48 -2.86
CA SER A 32 -0.01 20.66 -3.52
C SER A 32 0.97 21.49 -2.69
N SER A 33 0.49 22.61 -2.12
CA SER A 33 1.33 23.45 -1.25
C SER A 33 1.72 22.77 0.07
N GLN A 34 0.81 21.96 0.63
CA GLN A 34 1.04 21.23 1.88
C GLN A 34 1.96 20.03 1.67
N VAL A 35 1.85 19.35 0.54
CA VAL A 35 2.78 18.30 0.10
C VAL A 35 4.19 18.88 -0.01
N ASN A 36 4.37 20.02 -0.70
CA ASN A 36 5.68 20.67 -0.83
C ASN A 36 6.24 21.13 0.53
N SER A 37 5.38 21.65 1.41
CA SER A 37 5.77 22.07 2.76
C SER A 37 6.20 20.90 3.61
N TYR A 38 5.47 19.79 3.56
CA TYR A 38 5.84 18.53 4.21
C TYR A 38 7.17 18.01 3.64
N PHE A 39 7.31 17.92 2.31
CA PHE A 39 8.51 17.39 1.68
C PHE A 39 9.76 18.21 2.02
N SER A 40 9.64 19.53 2.12
CA SER A 40 10.73 20.40 2.58
C SER A 40 11.15 20.10 4.03
N ALA A 41 10.19 19.87 4.93
CA ALA A 41 10.47 19.47 6.31
C ALA A 41 11.08 18.06 6.40
N PHE A 42 10.57 17.14 5.58
CA PHE A 42 11.09 15.79 5.41
C PHE A 42 12.54 15.78 4.96
N THR A 43 12.87 16.50 3.87
CA THR A 43 14.23 16.63 3.35
C THR A 43 15.19 17.08 4.45
N ASN A 44 14.90 18.21 5.10
CA ASN A 44 15.76 18.74 6.16
C ASN A 44 15.97 17.73 7.31
N ALA A 45 14.91 17.04 7.74
CA ALA A 45 15.01 16.07 8.84
C ALA A 45 15.81 14.82 8.45
N VAL A 46 15.59 14.30 7.24
CA VAL A 46 16.27 13.10 6.74
C VAL A 46 17.75 13.38 6.46
N GLU A 47 18.08 14.44 5.73
CA GLU A 47 19.46 14.79 5.39
C GLU A 47 20.30 15.00 6.66
N ALA A 48 19.75 15.70 7.66
CA ALA A 48 20.40 15.89 8.95
C ALA A 48 20.66 14.56 9.70
N LYS A 49 19.82 13.53 9.47
CA LYS A 49 19.90 12.25 10.16
C LYS A 49 20.88 11.28 9.52
N ILE A 50 20.95 11.23 8.18
CA ILE A 50 21.75 10.25 7.44
C ILE A 50 23.00 10.84 6.78
N ALA A 51 23.15 12.17 6.80
CA ALA A 51 24.25 12.90 6.15
C ALA A 51 24.41 12.53 4.67
N ARG A 52 23.28 12.48 3.96
CA ARG A 52 23.12 12.23 2.52
C ARG A 52 21.96 13.07 2.00
N ASP A 53 21.91 13.26 0.69
CA ASP A 53 20.97 14.17 0.06
C ASP A 53 19.58 13.54 -0.10
N VAL A 54 18.55 14.39 -0.05
CA VAL A 54 17.21 14.10 -0.57
C VAL A 54 16.99 15.02 -1.77
N SER A 55 16.82 14.42 -2.95
CA SER A 55 16.69 15.15 -4.21
C SER A 55 15.28 15.10 -4.78
N GLY A 56 15.05 15.88 -5.84
CA GLY A 56 13.77 15.92 -6.55
C GLY A 56 12.72 16.79 -5.86
N SER A 57 11.45 16.53 -6.21
CA SER A 57 10.29 17.24 -5.68
C SER A 57 9.05 16.35 -5.79
N LEU A 58 8.12 16.47 -4.85
CA LEU A 58 6.85 15.77 -4.93
C LEU A 58 5.86 16.54 -5.82
N SER A 59 5.52 15.96 -6.96
CA SER A 59 4.55 16.50 -7.91
C SER A 59 3.42 15.51 -8.14
N LEU A 60 2.22 16.01 -8.46
CA LEU A 60 1.07 15.13 -8.70
C LEU A 60 1.35 14.23 -9.89
N ASP A 61 1.46 12.93 -9.63
CA ASP A 61 1.79 11.92 -10.63
C ASP A 61 0.57 11.10 -11.02
N LYS A 62 -0.19 10.63 -10.01
CA LYS A 62 -1.32 9.72 -10.24
C LYS A 62 -2.62 10.27 -9.69
N VAL A 63 -3.70 10.04 -10.45
CA VAL A 63 -5.09 10.32 -10.03
C VAL A 63 -5.94 9.10 -10.33
N ARG A 64 -6.42 8.45 -9.28
CA ARG A 64 -7.00 7.10 -9.38
C ARG A 64 -8.32 7.00 -8.63
N THR A 65 -9.16 6.09 -9.08
CA THR A 65 -10.26 5.57 -8.26
C THR A 65 -9.84 4.22 -7.70
N VAL A 66 -9.97 4.03 -6.38
CA VAL A 66 -9.65 2.76 -5.71
C VAL A 66 -10.91 2.19 -5.09
N LYS A 67 -11.21 0.93 -5.40
CA LYS A 67 -12.37 0.20 -4.92
C LYS A 67 -11.91 -1.09 -4.27
N PHE A 68 -12.47 -1.42 -3.12
CA PHE A 68 -12.18 -2.68 -2.41
C PHE A 68 -13.41 -3.56 -2.47
N TYR A 69 -13.22 -4.85 -2.69
CA TYR A 69 -14.33 -5.80 -2.75
C TYR A 69 -14.10 -6.94 -1.77
N ASP A 70 -15.18 -7.34 -1.11
CA ASP A 70 -15.21 -8.50 -0.21
C ASP A 70 -16.67 -9.00 -0.12
N THR A 71 -16.88 -10.08 0.60
CA THR A 71 -18.21 -10.62 0.91
C THR A 71 -18.92 -9.79 1.97
N ALA A 72 -20.12 -9.29 1.64
CA ALA A 72 -20.97 -8.61 2.62
C ALA A 72 -21.41 -9.58 3.74
N GLY A 73 -21.40 -9.12 4.98
CA GLY A 73 -21.78 -9.87 6.18
C GLY A 73 -20.72 -10.83 6.71
N SER A 74 -19.70 -11.21 5.93
CA SER A 74 -18.67 -12.16 6.36
C SER A 74 -17.24 -11.67 6.21
N CYS A 75 -16.97 -10.73 5.29
CA CYS A 75 -15.62 -10.22 4.98
C CYS A 75 -14.56 -11.33 4.88
N LEU A 76 -14.88 -12.40 4.14
CA LEU A 76 -14.07 -13.60 3.96
C LEU A 76 -12.61 -13.28 3.60
N LEU A 77 -12.36 -12.33 2.70
CA LEU A 77 -10.99 -11.97 2.33
C LEU A 77 -10.27 -11.32 3.50
N ASN A 78 -10.84 -10.25 4.06
CA ASN A 78 -10.20 -9.52 5.16
C ASN A 78 -9.96 -10.40 6.39
N ASN A 79 -10.92 -11.24 6.74
CA ASN A 79 -10.81 -12.18 7.86
C ASN A 79 -9.78 -13.29 7.62
N SER A 80 -9.44 -13.55 6.35
CA SER A 80 -8.40 -14.51 5.96
C SER A 80 -7.05 -13.82 5.66
N GLY A 81 -6.90 -12.53 5.97
CA GLY A 81 -5.66 -11.78 5.73
C GLY A 81 -5.47 -11.25 4.30
N TYR A 82 -6.49 -11.38 3.46
CA TYR A 82 -6.49 -10.93 2.07
C TYR A 82 -7.17 -9.58 1.88
N ILE A 83 -6.71 -8.89 0.85
CA ILE A 83 -7.27 -7.64 0.37
C ILE A 83 -7.35 -7.74 -1.15
N PHE A 84 -8.57 -7.60 -1.67
CA PHE A 84 -8.79 -7.48 -3.09
C PHE A 84 -9.25 -6.06 -3.43
N ARG A 85 -8.58 -5.44 -4.40
CA ARG A 85 -8.89 -4.09 -4.85
C ARG A 85 -8.82 -3.95 -6.36
N ASP A 86 -9.59 -3.02 -6.88
CA ASP A 86 -9.54 -2.50 -8.24
C ASP A 86 -9.05 -1.05 -8.20
N ARG A 87 -8.07 -0.73 -9.02
CA ARG A 87 -7.53 0.62 -9.23
C ARG A 87 -7.79 1.04 -10.65
N ILE A 88 -8.42 2.20 -10.82
CA ILE A 88 -8.75 2.76 -12.12
C ILE A 88 -8.01 4.07 -12.32
N GLU A 89 -7.19 4.15 -13.36
CA GLU A 89 -6.39 5.31 -13.75
C GLU A 89 -6.49 5.54 -15.26
N GLY A 90 -6.81 6.76 -15.70
CA GLY A 90 -6.92 7.05 -17.14
C GLY A 90 -7.93 6.16 -17.90
N GLY A 91 -8.91 5.58 -17.20
CA GLY A 91 -9.87 4.63 -17.75
C GLY A 91 -9.38 3.17 -17.83
N GLN A 92 -8.14 2.88 -17.45
CA GLN A 92 -7.59 1.52 -17.34
C GLN A 92 -7.80 1.00 -15.92
N SER A 93 -8.19 -0.27 -15.79
CA SER A 93 -8.42 -0.95 -14.52
C SER A 93 -7.34 -2.00 -14.29
N GLU A 94 -6.84 -2.07 -13.05
CA GLU A 94 -5.94 -3.10 -12.58
C GLU A 94 -6.45 -3.62 -11.24
N VAL A 95 -6.48 -4.94 -11.09
CA VAL A 95 -6.84 -5.57 -9.84
C VAL A 95 -5.60 -6.06 -9.10
N THR A 96 -5.59 -5.91 -7.79
CA THR A 96 -4.55 -6.45 -6.91
C THR A 96 -5.20 -7.40 -5.91
N LEU A 97 -4.69 -8.62 -5.81
CA LEU A 97 -4.89 -9.49 -4.65
C LEU A 97 -3.63 -9.41 -3.79
N LYS A 98 -3.79 -9.07 -2.51
CA LYS A 98 -2.70 -8.95 -1.55
C LYS A 98 -3.01 -9.74 -0.29
N PHE A 99 -2.07 -10.58 0.13
CA PHE A 99 -2.06 -11.20 1.45
C PHE A 99 -1.10 -10.46 2.38
N ARG A 100 -1.40 -10.45 3.68
CA ARG A 100 -0.55 -9.83 4.69
C ARG A 100 -0.31 -10.76 5.87
N SER A 101 0.94 -10.86 6.29
CA SER A 101 1.36 -11.61 7.49
C SER A 101 2.44 -10.87 8.26
N ALA A 102 2.54 -11.13 9.56
CA ALA A 102 3.70 -10.70 10.36
C ALA A 102 4.93 -11.58 10.08
N ASP A 103 4.75 -12.74 9.45
CA ASP A 103 5.80 -13.70 9.12
C ASP A 103 6.07 -13.68 7.59
N PRO A 104 7.32 -13.47 7.16
CA PRO A 104 7.66 -13.39 5.75
C PRO A 104 7.52 -14.73 5.02
N TYR A 105 7.75 -15.86 5.69
CA TYR A 105 7.60 -17.19 5.09
C TYR A 105 6.13 -17.50 4.86
N ILE A 106 5.27 -17.17 5.84
CA ILE A 106 3.81 -17.34 5.67
C ILE A 106 3.31 -16.48 4.50
N ALA A 107 3.80 -15.24 4.38
CA ALA A 107 3.43 -14.39 3.24
C ALA A 107 3.90 -14.99 1.89
N ASP A 108 5.15 -15.46 1.84
CA ASP A 108 5.77 -16.03 0.64
C ASP A 108 5.07 -17.33 0.17
N PHE A 109 4.55 -18.14 1.10
CA PHE A 109 3.83 -19.37 0.76
C PHE A 109 2.48 -19.15 0.05
N GLU A 110 1.91 -17.95 0.11
CA GLU A 110 0.65 -17.69 -0.58
C GLU A 110 0.82 -17.66 -2.09
N ASP A 111 0.12 -18.57 -2.79
CA ASP A 111 0.12 -18.59 -4.24
C ASP A 111 -0.83 -17.51 -4.79
N LEU A 112 -0.24 -16.39 -5.17
CA LEU A 112 -0.92 -15.27 -5.81
C LEU A 112 -0.66 -15.24 -7.32
N SER A 113 -0.24 -16.34 -7.93
CA SER A 113 0.00 -16.40 -9.37
C SER A 113 -1.22 -15.94 -10.16
N ALA A 114 -0.97 -15.08 -11.14
CA ALA A 114 -1.99 -14.51 -11.99
C ALA A 114 -2.00 -15.14 -13.39
N SER A 115 -3.15 -15.10 -14.04
CA SER A 115 -3.33 -15.63 -15.41
C SER A 115 -2.70 -14.75 -16.49
N SER A 116 -2.52 -13.46 -16.22
CA SER A 116 -1.93 -12.49 -17.15
C SER A 116 -0.41 -12.55 -17.14
N ASN A 117 0.22 -12.50 -18.33
CA ASN A 117 1.67 -12.36 -18.48
C ASN A 117 2.18 -10.93 -18.20
N GLN A 118 1.27 -9.98 -18.04
CA GLN A 118 1.55 -8.60 -17.60
C GLN A 118 1.39 -8.44 -16.10
N ALA A 119 1.14 -9.53 -15.37
CA ALA A 119 1.01 -9.47 -13.93
C ALA A 119 2.36 -9.20 -13.26
N ASP A 120 2.31 -8.38 -12.22
CA ASP A 120 3.47 -8.00 -11.41
C ASP A 120 3.28 -8.55 -10.00
N THR A 121 4.17 -9.45 -9.59
CA THR A 121 4.12 -10.15 -8.30
C THR A 121 5.27 -9.68 -7.43
N LYS A 122 4.97 -9.31 -6.18
CA LYS A 122 5.93 -8.73 -5.24
C LYS A 122 5.72 -9.27 -3.84
N LEU A 123 6.85 -9.59 -3.19
CA LEU A 123 6.94 -9.77 -1.74
C LEU A 123 7.64 -8.54 -1.15
N GLU A 124 6.91 -7.76 -0.37
CA GLU A 124 7.37 -6.50 0.20
C GLU A 124 7.25 -6.49 1.72
N ALA A 125 8.18 -5.81 2.40
CA ALA A 125 8.01 -5.44 3.79
C ALA A 125 7.39 -4.04 3.86
N ASP A 126 6.18 -3.95 4.40
CA ASP A 126 5.52 -2.72 4.83
C ASP A 126 5.98 -2.39 6.26
N ILE A 127 6.74 -1.32 6.43
CA ILE A 127 7.22 -0.83 7.73
C ILE A 127 6.42 0.40 8.13
N GLY A 128 5.84 0.39 9.32
CA GLY A 128 5.07 1.50 9.88
C GLY A 128 5.36 1.75 11.36
N ALA A 129 4.58 2.65 11.96
CA ALA A 129 4.62 2.94 13.39
C ALA A 129 3.21 2.92 13.98
N LYS A 130 3.12 2.54 15.26
CA LYS A 130 1.93 2.57 16.12
C LYS A 130 2.28 3.32 17.42
N ALA A 131 1.27 3.74 18.18
CA ALA A 131 1.45 4.56 19.38
C ALA A 131 2.42 3.96 20.42
N ASP A 132 2.44 2.63 20.53
CA ASP A 132 3.26 1.85 21.46
C ASP A 132 4.46 1.17 20.80
N ASN A 133 4.55 1.21 19.46
CA ASN A 133 5.63 0.60 18.71
C ASN A 133 6.03 1.45 17.51
N ALA A 134 7.19 2.12 17.63
CA ALA A 134 7.77 2.96 16.60
C ALA A 134 8.26 2.19 15.35
N PHE A 135 8.22 0.86 15.36
CA PHE A 135 8.70 0.03 14.26
C PHE A 135 7.91 -1.29 14.15
N VAL A 136 6.92 -1.29 13.27
CA VAL A 136 6.06 -2.46 12.99
C VAL A 136 6.31 -2.90 11.56
N ILE A 137 6.63 -4.18 11.36
CA ILE A 137 6.77 -4.77 10.02
C ILE A 137 5.57 -5.66 9.75
N VAL A 138 5.02 -5.56 8.54
CA VAL A 138 4.05 -6.49 7.96
C VAL A 138 4.58 -6.88 6.59
N TYR A 139 4.61 -8.16 6.29
CA TYR A 139 4.99 -8.67 4.97
C TYR A 139 3.76 -8.80 4.11
N GLY A 140 3.84 -8.25 2.91
CA GLY A 140 2.80 -8.28 1.90
C GLY A 140 3.24 -9.08 0.70
N HIS A 141 2.54 -10.17 0.39
CA HIS A 141 2.66 -10.80 -0.91
C HIS A 141 1.49 -10.30 -1.76
N SER A 142 1.77 -9.76 -2.94
CA SER A 142 0.73 -9.23 -3.80
C SER A 142 1.01 -9.47 -5.27
N THR A 143 -0.06 -9.66 -6.03
CA THR A 143 -0.02 -9.69 -7.49
C THR A 143 -1.00 -8.69 -8.03
N THR A 144 -0.54 -7.86 -8.95
CA THR A 144 -1.39 -6.91 -9.70
C THR A 144 -1.52 -7.37 -11.14
N SER A 145 -2.72 -7.31 -11.69
CA SER A 145 -3.03 -7.74 -13.06
C SER A 145 -3.97 -6.76 -13.75
N PRO A 146 -3.79 -6.47 -15.06
CA PRO A 146 -4.76 -5.72 -15.84
C PRO A 146 -6.16 -6.34 -15.78
N ASN A 147 -7.18 -5.51 -15.70
CA ASN A 147 -8.56 -5.94 -15.56
C ASN A 147 -9.48 -5.33 -16.62
N THR A 148 -10.29 -6.19 -17.23
CA THR A 148 -11.37 -5.81 -18.16
C THR A 148 -12.74 -6.32 -17.69
N ARG A 149 -12.77 -7.05 -16.56
CA ARG A 149 -13.98 -7.65 -16.00
C ARG A 149 -14.68 -6.68 -15.07
N THR A 150 -16.00 -6.80 -14.99
CA THR A 150 -16.76 -6.16 -13.91
C THR A 150 -16.71 -7.08 -12.69
N ILE A 151 -16.30 -6.55 -11.54
CA ILE A 151 -16.19 -7.33 -10.31
C ILE A 151 -17.57 -7.53 -9.69
N ASN A 152 -18.04 -8.77 -9.64
CA ASN A 152 -19.34 -9.16 -9.09
C ASN A 152 -19.25 -10.32 -8.09
N ASN A 153 -18.33 -11.25 -8.28
CA ASN A 153 -18.24 -12.47 -7.47
C ASN A 153 -16.80 -13.04 -7.47
N PHE A 154 -16.60 -14.14 -6.76
CA PHE A 154 -15.28 -14.77 -6.67
C PHE A 154 -14.75 -15.32 -7.98
N GLU A 155 -15.58 -15.58 -8.99
CA GLU A 155 -15.11 -15.91 -10.34
C GLU A 155 -14.12 -14.84 -10.84
N ASP A 156 -14.41 -13.57 -10.56
CA ASP A 156 -13.57 -12.45 -10.99
C ASP A 156 -12.22 -12.41 -10.27
N ILE A 157 -12.13 -12.97 -9.06
CA ILE A 157 -10.84 -13.16 -8.37
C ILE A 157 -10.16 -14.42 -8.91
N ASN A 158 -10.87 -15.53 -8.97
CA ASN A 158 -10.34 -16.85 -9.33
C ASN A 158 -9.77 -16.90 -10.76
N VAL A 159 -10.41 -16.18 -11.70
CA VAL A 159 -9.91 -16.05 -13.08
C VAL A 159 -8.63 -15.23 -13.15
N HIS A 160 -8.53 -14.16 -12.35
CA HIS A 160 -7.31 -13.33 -12.30
C HIS A 160 -6.18 -14.03 -11.56
N PHE A 161 -6.49 -14.74 -10.48
CA PHE A 161 -5.53 -15.35 -9.54
C PHE A 161 -5.82 -16.85 -9.35
N PRO A 162 -5.52 -17.70 -10.35
CA PRO A 162 -5.79 -19.14 -10.29
C PRO A 162 -5.03 -19.88 -9.18
N GLY A 163 -3.86 -19.36 -8.75
CA GLY A 163 -3.13 -19.88 -7.60
C GLY A 163 -3.95 -19.80 -6.31
N PHE A 164 -4.57 -18.64 -6.06
CA PHE A 164 -5.47 -18.44 -4.92
C PHE A 164 -6.67 -19.40 -4.99
N TYR A 165 -7.29 -19.54 -6.17
CA TYR A 165 -8.41 -20.47 -6.32
C TYR A 165 -8.01 -21.92 -6.02
N THR A 166 -6.82 -22.34 -6.46
CA THR A 166 -6.33 -23.71 -6.23
C THR A 166 -6.16 -24.01 -4.74
N ASN A 167 -5.71 -23.03 -3.94
CA ASN A 167 -5.47 -23.21 -2.51
C ASN A 167 -6.75 -23.14 -1.67
N TYR A 168 -7.67 -22.23 -2.01
CA TYR A 168 -8.82 -21.92 -1.15
C TYR A 168 -10.16 -22.45 -1.67
N GLY A 169 -10.28 -22.72 -2.97
CA GLY A 169 -11.47 -23.34 -3.56
C GLY A 169 -12.78 -22.61 -3.32
N ILE A 170 -12.74 -21.29 -3.10
CA ILE A 170 -13.96 -20.49 -2.87
C ILE A 170 -14.80 -20.49 -4.15
N ALA A 171 -16.06 -20.88 -4.02
CA ALA A 171 -16.96 -21.06 -5.16
C ALA A 171 -17.14 -19.75 -5.95
N ASP A 172 -17.02 -19.83 -7.28
CA ASP A 172 -17.15 -18.69 -8.20
C ASP A 172 -18.43 -17.88 -7.98
N SER A 173 -19.54 -18.55 -7.64
CA SER A 173 -20.84 -17.92 -7.36
C SER A 173 -20.90 -17.08 -6.08
N THR A 174 -19.86 -17.10 -5.24
CA THR A 174 -19.82 -16.33 -3.99
C THR A 174 -19.81 -14.84 -4.31
N ALA A 175 -20.85 -14.12 -3.90
CA ALA A 175 -21.00 -12.72 -4.26
C ALA A 175 -19.95 -11.82 -3.60
N LEU A 176 -19.41 -10.89 -4.37
CA LEU A 176 -18.58 -9.79 -3.89
C LEU A 176 -19.41 -8.50 -3.91
N ALA A 177 -19.14 -7.64 -2.94
CA ALA A 177 -19.72 -6.31 -2.87
C ALA A 177 -18.61 -5.28 -2.65
N LEU A 178 -18.84 -4.06 -3.15
CA LEU A 178 -17.97 -2.93 -2.86
C LEU A 178 -18.00 -2.66 -1.35
N VAL A 179 -16.84 -2.75 -0.70
CA VAL A 179 -16.72 -2.56 0.76
C VAL A 179 -17.24 -1.19 1.14
N GLY A 180 -18.29 -1.18 1.97
CA GLY A 180 -18.96 0.04 2.41
C GLY A 180 -19.57 0.91 1.31
N ASN A 181 -19.81 0.35 0.11
CA ASN A 181 -20.20 1.11 -1.10
C ASN A 181 -19.27 2.32 -1.37
N LEU A 182 -17.98 2.15 -1.06
CA LEU A 182 -17.00 3.22 -1.06
C LEU A 182 -16.09 3.15 -2.29
N ALA A 183 -16.05 4.24 -3.06
CA ALA A 183 -15.03 4.49 -4.06
C ALA A 183 -14.10 5.62 -3.55
N ILE A 184 -12.83 5.29 -3.36
CA ILE A 184 -11.81 6.24 -2.94
C ILE A 184 -11.28 6.98 -4.16
N HIS A 185 -11.17 8.30 -4.06
CA HIS A 185 -10.41 9.11 -5.00
C HIS A 185 -9.00 9.33 -4.44
N GLU A 186 -8.03 8.65 -5.04
CA GLU A 186 -6.62 8.66 -4.64
C GLU A 186 -5.84 9.66 -5.49
N ARG A 187 -4.99 10.43 -4.83
CA ARG A 187 -4.04 11.36 -5.46
C ARG A 187 -2.66 11.06 -4.90
N VAL A 188 -1.70 10.79 -5.78
CA VAL A 188 -0.33 10.43 -5.38
C VAL A 188 0.62 11.49 -5.91
N TYR A 189 1.43 12.02 -4.99
CA TYR A 189 2.51 12.94 -5.29
C TYR A 189 3.84 12.18 -5.15
N ASP A 190 4.59 12.08 -6.24
CA ASP A 190 5.83 11.28 -6.36
C ASP A 190 6.98 12.17 -6.90
N GLY A 191 8.20 11.61 -6.91
CA GLY A 191 9.38 12.23 -7.54
C GLY A 191 10.48 12.71 -6.58
N GLY A 192 10.33 12.47 -5.27
CA GLY A 192 11.41 12.68 -4.30
C GLY A 192 12.29 11.44 -4.17
N MET A 193 13.60 11.60 -3.99
CA MET A 193 14.54 10.48 -3.85
C MET A 193 15.46 10.67 -2.65
N ILE A 194 15.61 9.65 -1.80
CA ILE A 194 16.60 9.61 -0.71
C ILE A 194 17.82 8.82 -1.19
N ASP A 195 19.03 9.40 -1.12
CA ASP A 195 20.26 8.65 -1.33
C ASP A 195 20.55 7.74 -0.12
N LEU A 196 20.32 6.43 -0.24
CA LEU A 196 20.68 5.44 0.78
C LEU A 196 22.09 4.85 0.56
N GLY A 197 22.81 5.28 -0.48
CA GLY A 197 24.17 4.87 -0.82
C GLY A 197 24.24 4.16 -2.17
N SER A 198 24.04 2.84 -2.16
CA SER A 198 24.07 2.04 -3.40
C SER A 198 22.71 1.91 -4.08
N ILE A 199 21.66 2.38 -3.41
CA ILE A 199 20.26 2.32 -3.85
C ILE A 199 19.61 3.63 -3.41
N ASP A 200 18.77 4.21 -4.26
CA ASP A 200 17.93 5.34 -3.88
C ASP A 200 16.54 4.85 -3.45
N ALA A 201 15.92 5.56 -2.51
CA ALA A 201 14.53 5.31 -2.13
C ALA A 201 13.60 6.38 -2.68
N GLU A 202 12.56 5.97 -3.39
CA GLU A 202 11.53 6.86 -3.91
C GLU A 202 10.56 7.26 -2.80
N VAL A 203 10.25 8.55 -2.72
CA VAL A 203 9.33 9.16 -1.75
C VAL A 203 8.01 9.48 -2.43
N SER A 204 6.92 9.14 -1.75
CA SER A 204 5.54 9.34 -2.19
C SER A 204 4.70 9.95 -1.08
N LEU A 205 3.72 10.79 -1.44
CA LEU A 205 2.67 11.24 -0.53
C LEU A 205 1.30 11.02 -1.19
N THR A 206 0.49 10.16 -0.56
CA THR A 206 -0.84 9.79 -1.02
C THR A 206 -1.92 10.48 -0.20
N LEU A 207 -2.93 11.04 -0.87
CA LEU A 207 -4.15 11.57 -0.28
C LEU A 207 -5.35 10.76 -0.77
N TRP A 208 -6.20 10.33 0.16
CA TRP A 208 -7.47 9.66 -0.14
C TRP A 208 -8.65 10.56 0.17
N TYR A 209 -9.58 10.68 -0.76
CA TYR A 209 -10.87 11.35 -0.57
C TYR A 209 -11.99 10.32 -0.71
N SER A 210 -13.01 10.38 0.15
CA SER A 210 -14.15 9.45 0.15
C SER A 210 -15.20 9.75 -0.92
N SER A 211 -15.00 10.80 -1.70
CA SER A 211 -15.84 11.24 -2.81
C SER A 211 -15.01 12.06 -3.78
N THR A 212 -15.57 12.42 -4.93
CA THR A 212 -14.93 13.38 -5.84
C THR A 212 -14.65 14.66 -5.04
N PRO A 213 -13.39 15.11 -4.95
CA PRO A 213 -13.01 16.14 -4.00
C PRO A 213 -13.56 17.51 -4.40
N THR A 214 -14.14 18.22 -3.42
CA THR A 214 -14.49 19.64 -3.55
C THR A 214 -13.37 20.52 -2.98
N PRO A 215 -13.26 21.81 -3.36
CA PRO A 215 -12.14 22.69 -2.97
C PRO A 215 -11.75 22.67 -1.48
N SER A 216 -12.73 22.70 -0.58
CA SER A 216 -12.51 22.70 0.88
C SER A 216 -12.49 21.31 1.51
N GLN A 217 -12.71 20.25 0.72
CA GLN A 217 -12.75 18.89 1.24
C GLN A 217 -11.38 18.49 1.74
N LYS A 218 -11.37 17.88 2.92
CA LYS A 218 -10.17 17.27 3.50
C LYS A 218 -10.06 15.82 3.04
N PRO A 219 -8.85 15.31 2.83
CA PRO A 219 -8.67 13.87 2.67
C PRO A 219 -9.10 13.13 3.95
N VAL A 220 -9.51 11.88 3.79
CA VAL A 220 -9.85 10.97 4.90
C VAL A 220 -8.64 10.20 5.40
N VAL A 221 -7.63 9.99 4.54
CA VAL A 221 -6.33 9.42 4.88
C VAL A 221 -5.26 10.19 4.13
N VAL A 222 -4.16 10.50 4.82
CA VAL A 222 -2.93 11.01 4.21
C VAL A 222 -1.79 10.12 4.68
N GLU A 223 -1.02 9.61 3.73
CA GLU A 223 0.09 8.69 3.98
C GLU A 223 1.30 9.19 3.21
N VAL A 224 2.41 9.36 3.90
CA VAL A 224 3.73 9.48 3.28
C VAL A 224 4.38 8.10 3.30
N SER A 225 5.08 7.76 2.22
CA SER A 225 5.96 6.62 2.20
C SER A 225 7.28 6.90 1.51
N PHE A 226 8.28 6.06 1.79
CA PHE A 226 9.39 5.89 0.88
C PHE A 226 9.71 4.41 0.71
N LYS A 227 10.13 4.02 -0.49
CA LYS A 227 10.40 2.63 -0.86
C LYS A 227 11.75 2.51 -1.57
N TYR A 228 12.47 1.44 -1.26
CA TYR A 228 13.59 0.98 -2.09
C TYR A 228 13.40 -0.50 -2.42
N GLU A 229 13.99 -0.92 -3.53
CA GLU A 229 13.87 -2.28 -4.06
C GLU A 229 15.20 -2.79 -4.62
N ASP A 230 15.37 -4.10 -4.52
CA ASP A 230 16.47 -4.87 -5.13
C ASP A 230 15.89 -6.25 -5.49
N SER A 231 15.95 -6.63 -6.76
CA SER A 231 15.36 -7.88 -7.24
C SER A 231 16.05 -9.13 -6.71
N ALA A 232 17.29 -9.02 -6.22
CA ALA A 232 18.00 -10.10 -5.53
C ALA A 232 17.86 -10.04 -4.01
N ALA A 233 17.10 -9.08 -3.48
CA ALA A 233 16.96 -8.80 -2.05
C ALA A 233 18.32 -8.59 -1.31
N ASP A 234 19.38 -8.21 -2.04
CA ASP A 234 20.73 -8.04 -1.50
C ASP A 234 20.96 -6.64 -0.93
N TYR A 235 20.38 -6.38 0.25
CA TYR A 235 20.52 -5.08 0.89
C TYR A 235 21.78 -4.97 1.74
N THR A 236 22.63 -4.00 1.41
CA THR A 236 23.78 -3.68 2.25
C THR A 236 23.36 -3.16 3.63
N LYS A 237 24.21 -3.40 4.64
CA LYS A 237 24.04 -2.83 5.99
C LYS A 237 23.87 -1.31 5.99
N ALA A 238 24.52 -0.61 5.06
CA ALA A 238 24.43 0.84 4.96
C ALA A 238 23.04 1.29 4.50
N VAL A 239 22.50 0.67 3.44
CA VAL A 239 21.17 0.97 2.90
C VAL A 239 20.09 0.77 3.97
N VAL A 240 20.07 -0.40 4.61
CA VAL A 240 19.01 -0.71 5.60
C VAL A 240 19.07 0.18 6.84
N ASN A 241 20.27 0.56 7.30
CA ASN A 241 20.42 1.45 8.45
C ASN A 241 20.01 2.88 8.10
N ARG A 242 20.38 3.38 6.92
CA ARG A 242 19.98 4.72 6.47
C ARG A 242 18.48 4.79 6.27
N ALA A 243 17.87 3.78 5.65
CA ALA A 243 16.41 3.72 5.53
C ALA A 243 15.72 3.79 6.90
N LYS A 244 16.17 2.97 7.86
CA LYS A 244 15.63 3.04 9.23
C LYS A 244 15.83 4.42 9.85
N GLN A 245 17.00 5.03 9.68
CA GLN A 245 17.29 6.36 10.20
C GLN A 245 16.41 7.45 9.55
N SER A 246 16.17 7.37 8.24
CA SER A 246 15.24 8.25 7.53
C SER A 246 13.83 8.10 8.08
N PHE A 247 13.38 6.87 8.34
CA PHE A 247 12.08 6.63 8.96
C PHE A 247 12.00 7.20 10.39
N ASP A 248 13.05 7.00 11.20
CA ASP A 248 13.13 7.60 12.54
C ASP A 248 13.07 9.14 12.45
N ALA A 249 13.68 9.76 11.42
CA ALA A 249 13.59 11.20 11.18
C ALA A 249 12.17 11.65 10.82
N MET A 250 11.46 10.92 9.95
CA MET A 250 10.05 11.20 9.65
C MET A 250 9.18 11.21 10.90
N GLN A 251 9.41 10.29 11.83
CA GLN A 251 8.64 10.20 13.07
C GLN A 251 8.80 11.44 13.96
N THR A 252 9.90 12.19 13.84
CA THR A 252 10.13 13.43 14.60
C THR A 252 9.31 14.62 14.11
N LEU A 253 8.71 14.54 12.91
CA LEU A 253 7.87 15.56 12.32
C LEU A 253 6.47 15.60 12.96
N SER A 254 6.42 15.71 14.28
CA SER A 254 5.20 15.61 15.11
C SER A 254 4.09 16.61 14.75
N SER A 255 4.42 17.75 14.16
CA SER A 255 3.42 18.71 13.66
C SER A 255 2.67 18.20 12.42
N TRP A 256 3.26 17.25 11.69
CA TRP A 256 2.69 16.62 10.49
C TRP A 256 2.08 15.26 10.79
N ASN A 257 2.73 14.47 11.64
CA ASN A 257 2.31 13.10 11.95
C ASN A 257 0.96 13.08 12.67
N SER A 258 0.12 12.13 12.28
CA SER A 258 -1.18 11.95 12.92
C SER A 258 -1.07 11.16 14.22
N THR A 259 -1.87 11.54 15.22
CA THR A 259 -1.99 10.83 16.50
C THR A 259 -3.18 9.87 16.57
N SER A 260 -4.09 9.92 15.58
CA SER A 260 -5.37 9.21 15.62
C SER A 260 -5.85 8.69 14.26
N SER A 261 -4.96 8.55 13.29
CA SER A 261 -5.30 8.06 11.94
C SER A 261 -5.30 6.54 11.87
N VAL A 262 -6.12 6.01 10.99
CA VAL A 262 -6.20 4.59 10.67
C VAL A 262 -5.49 4.31 9.34
N THR A 263 -4.99 3.09 9.17
CA THR A 263 -4.41 2.67 7.88
C THR A 263 -5.46 2.71 6.77
N LYS A 264 -5.01 2.78 5.52
CA LYS A 264 -5.87 2.71 4.32
C LYS A 264 -6.88 1.55 4.35
N THR A 265 -6.42 0.34 4.67
CA THR A 265 -7.29 -0.84 4.77
C THR A 265 -8.26 -0.73 5.94
N GLN A 266 -7.78 -0.33 7.12
CA GLN A 266 -8.65 -0.17 8.30
C GLN A 266 -9.71 0.90 8.06
N PHE A 267 -9.38 2.01 7.39
CA PHE A 267 -10.36 3.04 7.00
C PHE A 267 -11.51 2.45 6.17
N VAL A 268 -11.17 1.69 5.12
CA VAL A 268 -12.17 1.12 4.20
C VAL A 268 -13.14 0.18 4.93
N TYR A 269 -12.62 -0.76 5.72
CA TYR A 269 -13.46 -1.72 6.44
C TYR A 269 -14.21 -1.13 7.64
N SER A 270 -13.78 0.04 8.15
CA SER A 270 -14.50 0.77 9.21
C SER A 270 -15.46 1.84 8.68
N TYR A 271 -15.40 2.18 7.38
CA TYR A 271 -16.22 3.23 6.79
C TYR A 271 -17.72 2.94 6.91
N ASN A 272 -18.12 1.69 6.68
CA ASN A 272 -19.46 1.19 7.00
C ASN A 272 -19.34 -0.01 7.95
N PRO A 273 -19.52 0.18 9.26
CA PRO A 273 -19.39 -0.89 10.26
C PRO A 273 -20.34 -2.08 10.06
N ALA A 274 -21.44 -1.90 9.33
CA ALA A 274 -22.39 -2.96 9.02
C ALA A 274 -21.97 -3.81 7.80
N PHE A 275 -20.90 -3.46 7.08
CA PHE A 275 -20.53 -4.21 5.87
C PHE A 275 -20.08 -5.65 6.19
N CYS A 276 -19.36 -5.86 7.29
CA CYS A 276 -18.87 -7.18 7.69
C CYS A 276 -19.79 -7.91 8.69
N ASN A 277 -20.99 -7.39 8.98
CA ASN A 277 -21.89 -7.90 10.01
C ASN A 277 -23.31 -8.12 9.49
#